data_AF-A0A5N5GQU7-F1
#
_entry.id   AF-A0A5N5GQU7-F1
#
_cell.length_a   1.000
_cell.length_b   1.000
_cell.length_c   1.000
_cell.angle_alpha   90.00
_cell.angle_beta   90.00
_cell.angle_gamma   90.00
#
_symmetry.space_group_name_H-M   'P 1'
#
loop_
_entity.id
_entity.type
_entity.pdbx_description
1 polymer ?
#
loop_
_entity_poly.entity_id
_entity_poly.type
_entity_poly.pdbx_seq_one_letter_code
_entity_poly.pdbx_strand_id
1 'polypeptide(L)'
;MAAITKLYTLCSLLMASLFAYSASVQLNDPDWYFWFPLYLGACVVNLVIWAVSSKAIKQVAEAALWLGIFLFVKVTAESASGFLSLDLSERVIREKVGSGLVIISMLLQLAASKSSSAKALPQQSYYPTSVKYGMAVLVGFSFGLPFVFFVVQKVK
;
A
#
# COMPACT_ATOMS: atom_id res chain seq x y z
N MET A 1 -5.32 5.24 -24.75
CA MET A 1 -5.43 6.17 -23.61
C MET A 1 -6.37 5.69 -22.50
N ALA A 2 -7.57 5.16 -22.79
CA ALA A 2 -8.44 4.54 -21.76
C ALA A 2 -7.78 3.37 -20.99
N ALA A 3 -6.96 2.57 -21.67
CA ALA A 3 -6.23 1.46 -21.07
C ALA A 3 -5.30 1.89 -19.91
N ILE A 4 -4.76 3.11 -19.99
CA ILE A 4 -3.78 3.63 -19.03
C ILE A 4 -4.46 3.99 -17.70
N THR A 5 -5.67 4.54 -17.74
CA THR A 5 -6.49 4.80 -16.54
C THR A 5 -7.01 3.48 -15.95
N LYS A 6 -7.43 2.54 -16.81
CA LYS A 6 -7.87 1.21 -16.38
C LYS A 6 -6.78 0.42 -15.64
N LEU A 7 -5.51 0.52 -16.09
CA LEU A 7 -4.40 -0.14 -15.42
C LEU A 7 -4.18 0.40 -14.01
N TYR A 8 -4.16 1.72 -13.82
CA TYR A 8 -3.99 2.32 -12.50
C TYR A 8 -5.14 1.94 -11.54
N THR A 9 -6.39 1.99 -12.02
CA THR A 9 -7.55 1.54 -11.25
C THR A 9 -7.45 0.07 -10.88
N LEU A 10 -7.07 -0.80 -11.83
CA LEU A 10 -6.88 -2.22 -11.56
C LEU A 10 -5.79 -2.45 -10.51
N CYS A 11 -4.62 -1.82 -10.66
CA CYS A 11 -3.52 -1.94 -9.71
C CYS A 11 -3.93 -1.45 -8.31
N SER A 12 -4.68 -0.34 -8.23
CA SER A 12 -5.24 0.15 -6.97
C SER A 12 -6.20 -0.85 -6.33
N LEU A 13 -7.09 -1.46 -7.11
CA LEU A 13 -8.01 -2.48 -6.60
C LEU A 13 -7.27 -3.74 -6.12
N LEU A 14 -6.20 -4.14 -6.81
CA LEU A 14 -5.33 -5.23 -6.37
C LEU A 14 -4.60 -4.90 -5.06
N MET A 15 -4.15 -3.65 -4.88
CA MET A 15 -3.60 -3.21 -3.59
C MET A 15 -4.69 -3.19 -2.50
N ALA A 16 -5.90 -2.76 -2.82
CA ALA A 16 -7.02 -2.75 -1.87
C ALA A 16 -7.35 -4.17 -1.39
N SER A 17 -7.42 -5.15 -2.29
CA SER A 17 -7.67 -6.55 -1.91
C SER A 17 -6.54 -7.12 -1.06
N LEU A 18 -5.29 -6.80 -1.39
CA LEU A 18 -4.12 -7.21 -0.60
C LEU A 18 -4.15 -6.61 0.81
N PHE A 19 -4.50 -5.34 0.95
CA PHE A 19 -4.65 -4.71 2.27
C PHE A 19 -5.87 -5.23 3.04
N ALA A 20 -6.99 -5.53 2.38
CA ALA A 20 -8.14 -6.16 3.01
C ALA A 20 -7.77 -7.54 3.56
N TYR A 21 -7.06 -8.34 2.76
CA TYR A 21 -6.54 -9.63 3.21
C TYR A 21 -5.59 -9.46 4.41
N SER A 22 -4.64 -8.54 4.31
CA SER A 22 -3.68 -8.25 5.39
C SER A 22 -4.40 -7.85 6.69
N ALA A 23 -5.42 -6.98 6.60
CA ALA A 23 -6.23 -6.59 7.75
C ALA A 23 -6.97 -7.79 8.38
N SER A 24 -7.50 -8.69 7.55
CA SER A 24 -8.25 -9.87 8.03
C SER A 24 -7.37 -10.84 8.82
N VAL A 25 -6.15 -11.08 8.36
CA VAL A 25 -5.20 -12.01 9.03
C VAL A 25 -4.76 -11.44 10.37
N GLN A 26 -4.61 -10.12 10.43
CA GLN A 26 -4.08 -9.41 11.59
C GLN A 26 -5.00 -9.38 12.80
N LEU A 27 -6.30 -9.68 12.64
CA LEU A 27 -7.26 -9.73 13.75
C LEU A 27 -6.93 -10.81 14.79
N ASN A 28 -6.10 -11.80 14.41
CA ASN A 28 -5.67 -12.86 15.31
C ASN A 28 -4.41 -12.50 16.12
N ASP A 29 -3.83 -11.32 15.88
CA ASP A 29 -2.57 -10.90 16.52
C ASP A 29 -2.80 -10.06 17.79
N PRO A 30 -1.92 -10.15 18.80
CA PRO A 30 -2.07 -9.40 20.06
C PRO A 30 -2.00 -7.87 19.89
N ASP A 31 -1.36 -7.39 18.82
CA ASP A 31 -1.21 -5.98 18.45
C ASP A 31 -2.09 -5.58 17.25
N TRP A 32 -3.15 -6.35 16.98
CA TRP A 32 -4.10 -6.11 15.88
C TRP A 32 -4.61 -4.67 15.81
N TYR A 33 -4.78 -4.01 16.96
CA TYR A 33 -5.35 -2.68 17.09
C TYR A 33 -4.52 -1.57 16.42
N PHE A 34 -3.23 -1.78 16.16
CA PHE A 34 -2.41 -0.85 15.37
C PHE A 34 -2.45 -1.16 13.88
N TRP A 35 -2.33 -2.44 13.55
CA TRP A 35 -2.17 -2.91 12.19
C TRP A 35 -3.48 -2.98 11.41
N PHE A 36 -4.58 -3.35 12.08
CA PHE A 36 -5.90 -3.41 11.47
C PHE A 36 -6.36 -2.03 10.96
N PRO A 37 -6.32 -0.94 11.75
CA PRO A 37 -6.65 0.39 11.24
C PRO A 37 -5.72 0.85 10.11
N LEU A 38 -4.43 0.49 10.16
CA LEU A 38 -3.47 0.81 9.09
C LEU A 38 -3.90 0.18 7.76
N TYR A 39 -4.08 -1.15 7.75
CA TYR A 39 -4.43 -1.87 6.52
C TYR A 39 -5.85 -1.57 6.06
N LEU A 40 -6.80 -1.38 6.98
CA LEU A 40 -8.17 -0.99 6.64
C LEU A 40 -8.20 0.40 6.01
N GLY A 41 -7.50 1.38 6.59
CA GLY A 41 -7.37 2.72 6.02
C GLY A 41 -6.76 2.69 4.62
N ALA A 42 -5.67 1.93 4.45
CA ALA A 42 -5.02 1.75 3.15
C ALA A 42 -5.95 1.08 2.12
N CYS A 43 -6.74 0.09 2.55
CA CYS A 43 -7.76 -0.56 1.72
C CYS A 43 -8.80 0.45 1.24
N VAL A 44 -9.41 1.23 2.14
CA VAL A 44 -10.43 2.22 1.81
C VAL A 44 -9.90 3.24 0.80
N VAL A 45 -8.70 3.77 1.01
CA VAL A 45 -8.09 4.76 0.09
C VAL A 45 -7.88 4.16 -1.31
N ASN A 46 -7.43 2.90 -1.40
CA ASN A 46 -7.20 2.23 -2.68
C ASN A 46 -8.49 1.76 -3.37
N LEU A 47 -9.57 1.50 -2.61
CA LEU A 47 -10.88 1.13 -3.13
C LEU A 47 -11.61 2.35 -3.70
N VAL A 48 -11.56 3.48 -2.97
CA VAL A 48 -12.26 4.72 -3.35
C VAL A 48 -11.33 5.67 -4.12
N ILE A 49 -10.59 5.13 -5.08
CA ILE A 49 -9.60 5.84 -5.90
C ILE A 49 -10.19 7.04 -6.66
N TRP A 50 -11.45 6.94 -7.08
CA TRP A 50 -12.16 8.02 -7.77
C TRP A 50 -12.47 9.20 -6.86
N ALA A 51 -12.56 8.98 -5.55
CA ALA A 51 -12.81 10.02 -4.56
C ALA A 51 -11.54 10.47 -3.82
N VAL A 52 -10.35 10.13 -4.33
CA VAL A 52 -9.06 10.53 -3.72
C VAL A 52 -8.86 12.05 -3.69
N SER A 53 -9.61 12.80 -4.51
CA SER A 53 -9.65 14.27 -4.48
C SER A 53 -10.52 14.83 -3.35
N SER A 54 -11.32 13.99 -2.66
CA SER A 54 -12.15 14.43 -1.54
C SER A 54 -11.29 14.69 -0.30
N LYS A 55 -11.68 15.71 0.48
CA LYS A 55 -10.98 16.09 1.71
C LYS A 55 -10.91 14.93 2.71
N ALA A 56 -11.99 14.16 2.83
CA ALA A 56 -12.08 13.02 3.74
C ALA A 56 -11.10 11.89 3.37
N ILE A 57 -11.08 11.45 2.10
CA ILE A 57 -10.15 10.38 1.68
C ILE A 57 -8.70 10.84 1.77
N LYS A 58 -8.42 12.12 1.48
CA LYS A 58 -7.08 12.68 1.66
C LYS A 58 -6.64 12.63 3.13
N GLN A 59 -7.52 12.99 4.07
CA GLN A 59 -7.22 12.89 5.51
C GLN A 59 -6.99 11.45 5.95
N VAL A 60 -7.79 10.50 5.45
CA VAL A 60 -7.58 9.07 5.73
C VAL A 60 -6.24 8.59 5.17
N ALA A 61 -5.87 9.01 3.96
CA ALA A 61 -4.58 8.67 3.35
C ALA A 61 -3.39 9.27 4.11
N GLU A 62 -3.49 10.52 4.57
CA GLU A 62 -2.48 11.16 5.41
C GLU A 62 -2.37 10.47 6.78
N ALA A 63 -3.49 10.13 7.41
CA ALA A 63 -3.51 9.41 8.69
C ALA A 63 -2.89 8.00 8.55
N ALA A 64 -3.28 7.25 7.51
CA ALA A 64 -2.70 5.95 7.21
C ALA A 64 -1.21 6.04 6.87
N LEU A 65 -0.76 7.10 6.18
CA LEU A 65 0.65 7.35 5.90
C LEU A 65 1.43 7.59 7.21
N TRP A 66 0.94 8.46 8.09
CA TRP A 66 1.58 8.74 9.38
C TRP A 66 1.64 7.50 10.27
N LEU A 67 0.53 6.76 10.36
CA LEU A 67 0.46 5.50 11.10
C LEU A 67 1.43 4.47 10.50
N GLY A 68 1.52 4.38 9.17
CA GLY A 68 2.43 3.49 8.47
C GLY A 68 3.89 3.81 8.78
N ILE A 69 4.28 5.09 8.73
CA ILE A 69 5.62 5.55 9.09
C ILE A 69 5.93 5.22 10.55
N PHE A 70 4.99 5.51 11.46
CA PHE A 70 5.14 5.21 12.88
C PHE A 70 5.41 3.71 13.11
N LEU A 71 4.59 2.83 12.52
CA LEU A 71 4.74 1.39 12.65
C LEU A 71 6.01 0.85 11.97
N PHE A 72 6.39 1.42 10.82
CA PHE A 72 7.64 1.07 10.15
C PHE A 72 8.87 1.37 11.02
N VAL A 73 8.88 2.54 11.67
CA VAL A 73 9.95 2.91 12.62
C VAL A 73 9.93 2.01 13.86
N LYS A 74 8.74 1.73 14.42
CA LYS A 74 8.57 0.83 15.56
C LYS A 74 9.16 -0.56 15.29
N VAL A 75 8.76 -1.17 14.18
CA VAL A 75 9.24 -2.50 13.78
C VAL A 75 10.74 -2.49 13.46
N THR A 76 11.24 -1.40 12.88
CA THR A 76 12.68 -1.23 12.63
C THR A 76 13.49 -1.14 13.93
N ALA A 77 12.99 -0.44 14.95
CA ALA A 77 13.64 -0.33 16.25
C ALA A 77 13.68 -1.69 16.99
N GLU A 78 12.64 -2.51 16.83
CA GLU A 78 12.57 -3.87 17.37
C GLU A 78 13.55 -4.83 16.66
N SER A 79 14.04 -4.49 15.46
CA SER A 79 14.88 -5.34 14.61
C SER A 79 16.29 -4.78 14.35
N ALA A 80 16.97 -4.31 15.41
CA ALA A 80 18.31 -3.73 15.33
C ALA A 80 19.39 -4.64 14.70
N SER A 81 19.21 -5.96 14.69
CA SER A 81 20.16 -6.95 14.15
C SER A 81 19.83 -7.48 12.75
N GLY A 82 18.69 -7.10 12.15
CA GLY A 82 18.14 -7.77 10.96
C GLY A 82 17.78 -6.84 9.79
N PHE A 83 18.31 -5.61 9.74
CA PHE A 83 17.81 -4.57 8.83
C PHE A 83 17.79 -4.96 7.34
N LEU A 84 18.71 -5.84 6.91
CA LEU A 84 18.83 -6.35 5.53
C LEU A 84 18.25 -7.76 5.34
N SER A 85 17.87 -8.46 6.42
CA SER A 85 17.25 -9.79 6.30
C SER A 85 15.82 -9.61 5.80
N LEU A 86 15.45 -10.42 4.81
CA LEU A 86 14.16 -10.35 4.11
C LEU A 86 13.35 -11.65 4.26
N ASP A 87 13.64 -12.45 5.29
CA ASP A 87 12.90 -13.67 5.56
C ASP A 87 11.46 -13.38 6.01
N LEU A 88 10.51 -13.52 5.10
CA LEU A 88 9.07 -13.34 5.36
C LEU A 88 8.49 -14.39 6.32
N SER A 89 9.23 -15.43 6.66
CA SER A 89 8.84 -16.36 7.72
C SER A 89 8.76 -15.62 9.07
N GLU A 90 9.65 -14.65 9.26
CA GLU A 90 9.64 -13.81 10.45
C GLU A 90 8.52 -12.78 10.39
N ARG A 91 7.77 -12.72 11.49
CA ARG A 91 6.66 -11.79 11.65
C ARG A 91 7.10 -10.33 11.52
N VAL A 92 8.21 -9.96 12.16
CA VAL A 92 8.76 -8.60 12.17
C VAL A 92 9.10 -8.13 10.76
N ILE A 93 9.62 -9.02 9.92
CA ILE A 93 9.95 -8.71 8.52
C ILE A 93 8.68 -8.52 7.69
N ARG A 94 7.65 -9.37 7.86
CA ARG A 94 6.36 -9.17 7.17
C ARG A 94 5.70 -7.84 7.56
N GLU A 95 5.74 -7.48 8.83
CA GLU A 95 5.20 -6.22 9.34
C GLU A 95 5.96 -4.99 8.80
N LYS A 96 7.29 -5.09 8.69
CA LYS A 96 8.14 -4.07 8.05
C LYS A 96 7.81 -3.91 6.57
N VAL A 97 7.70 -5.03 5.85
CA VAL A 97 7.33 -5.02 4.43
C VAL A 97 5.92 -4.48 4.24
N GLY A 98 4.95 -4.94 5.02
CA GLY A 98 3.55 -4.53 4.94
C GLY A 98 3.35 -3.04 5.21
N SER A 99 3.96 -2.51 6.28
CA SER A 99 3.94 -1.05 6.56
C SER A 99 4.64 -0.25 5.45
N GLY A 100 5.77 -0.74 4.92
CA GLY A 100 6.45 -0.13 3.77
C GLY A 100 5.56 -0.06 2.51
N LEU A 101 4.84 -1.13 2.20
CA LEU A 101 3.88 -1.17 1.09
C LEU A 101 2.75 -0.15 1.26
N VAL A 102 2.22 -0.01 2.49
CA VAL A 102 1.18 0.99 2.80
C VAL A 102 1.72 2.41 2.58
N ILE A 103 2.93 2.73 3.07
CA ILE A 103 3.56 4.04 2.88
C ILE A 103 3.67 4.40 1.40
N ILE A 104 4.25 3.51 0.59
CA ILE A 104 4.44 3.76 -0.85
C ILE A 104 3.09 3.90 -1.56
N SER A 105 2.11 3.06 -1.22
CA SER A 105 0.75 3.15 -1.76
C SER A 105 0.11 4.51 -1.45
N MET A 106 0.16 4.97 -0.20
CA MET A 106 -0.44 6.25 0.20
C MET A 106 0.27 7.44 -0.46
N LEU A 107 1.60 7.41 -0.59
CA LEU A 107 2.36 8.45 -1.30
C LEU A 107 1.95 8.55 -2.78
N LEU A 108 1.78 7.41 -3.46
CA LEU A 108 1.31 7.36 -4.84
C LEU A 108 -0.13 7.91 -4.96
N GLN A 109 -1.02 7.55 -4.04
CA GLN A 109 -2.41 8.03 -4.03
C GLN A 109 -2.51 9.54 -3.73
N LEU A 110 -1.68 10.06 -2.82
CA LEU A 110 -1.61 11.49 -2.53
C LEU A 110 -0.99 12.28 -3.69
N ALA A 111 0.02 11.73 -4.37
CA ALA A 111 0.58 12.32 -5.58
C ALA A 111 -0.43 12.35 -6.74
N ALA A 112 -1.20 11.27 -6.90
CA ALA A 112 -2.32 11.19 -7.84
C ALA A 112 -3.39 12.26 -7.56
N SER A 113 -3.75 12.46 -6.29
CA SER A 113 -4.74 13.46 -5.85
C SER A 113 -4.30 14.90 -6.19
N LYS A 114 -3.04 15.25 -5.90
CA LYS A 114 -2.47 16.58 -6.21
C LYS A 114 -2.50 16.88 -7.72
N SER A 115 -2.19 15.87 -8.55
CA SER A 115 -2.24 16.01 -10.01
C SER A 115 -3.65 16.19 -10.55
N SER A 116 -4.67 15.62 -9.88
CA SER A 116 -6.08 15.76 -10.25
C SER A 116 -6.64 17.14 -9.87
N SER A 117 -6.22 17.69 -8.72
CA SER A 117 -6.71 18.99 -8.23
C SER A 117 -6.15 20.18 -9.03
N ALA A 118 -5.00 20.03 -9.69
CA ALA A 118 -4.36 21.09 -10.47
C ALA A 118 -4.95 21.27 -11.89
N LYS A 119 -5.81 20.36 -12.37
CA LYS A 119 -6.38 20.39 -13.73
C LYS A 119 -7.90 20.27 -13.68
N ALA A 120 -8.58 21.36 -13.33
CA ALA A 120 -10.02 21.50 -13.50
C ALA A 120 -10.36 21.84 -14.98
N LEU A 121 -10.40 20.83 -15.87
CA LEU A 121 -11.10 20.88 -17.16
C LEU A 121 -11.64 19.46 -17.48
N PRO A 122 -12.73 19.30 -18.25
CA PRO A 122 -13.62 18.15 -18.13
C PRO A 122 -13.01 16.86 -18.64
N GLN A 123 -13.20 15.80 -17.86
CA GLN A 123 -13.11 14.38 -18.24
C GLN A 123 -11.80 13.88 -18.89
N GLN A 124 -10.68 13.99 -18.17
CA GLN A 124 -9.74 12.87 -18.16
C GLN A 124 -8.81 12.96 -16.97
N SER A 125 -9.00 12.07 -15.99
CA SER A 125 -8.06 11.85 -14.89
C SER A 125 -6.73 11.36 -15.46
N TYR A 126 -5.86 12.29 -15.82
CA TYR A 126 -4.53 12.01 -16.31
C TYR A 126 -3.59 11.89 -15.12
N TYR A 127 -3.39 10.67 -14.61
CA TYR A 127 -2.33 10.45 -13.63
C TYR A 127 -0.96 10.62 -14.32
N PRO A 128 0.04 11.21 -13.64
CA PRO A 128 1.40 11.27 -14.16
C PRO A 128 1.92 9.87 -14.46
N THR A 129 2.65 9.71 -15.55
CA THR A 129 3.20 8.42 -15.99
C THR A 129 4.01 7.73 -14.88
N SER A 130 4.76 8.49 -14.08
CA SER A 130 5.53 7.99 -12.94
C SER A 130 4.66 7.38 -11.84
N VAL A 131 3.49 7.96 -11.54
CA VAL A 131 2.58 7.44 -10.50
C VAL A 131 1.95 6.12 -10.94
N LYS A 132 1.65 5.99 -12.24
CA LYS A 132 1.09 4.76 -12.82
C LYS A 132 2.07 3.61 -12.79
N TYR A 133 3.29 3.83 -13.30
CA TYR A 133 4.34 2.82 -13.23
C TYR A 133 4.72 2.49 -11.80
N GLY A 134 4.75 3.49 -10.91
CA GLY A 134 4.96 3.26 -9.48
C GLY A 134 3.93 2.31 -8.87
N MET A 135 2.64 2.50 -9.17
CA MET A 135 1.59 1.60 -8.68
C MET A 135 1.67 0.19 -9.29
N ALA A 136 2.00 0.08 -10.58
CA ALA A 136 2.17 -1.22 -11.23
C ALA A 136 3.37 -2.00 -10.65
N VAL A 137 4.49 -1.32 -10.43
CA VAL A 137 5.68 -1.89 -9.78
C VAL A 137 5.35 -2.31 -8.35
N LEU A 138 4.60 -1.47 -7.61
CA LEU A 138 4.18 -1.77 -6.25
C LEU A 138 3.35 -3.06 -6.19
N VAL A 139 2.38 -3.25 -7.09
CA VAL A 139 1.61 -4.50 -7.19
C VAL A 139 2.52 -5.67 -7.52
N GLY A 140 3.38 -5.54 -8.53
CA GLY A 140 4.33 -6.59 -8.93
C GLY A 140 5.20 -7.05 -7.75
N PHE A 141 5.71 -6.10 -6.96
CA PHE A 141 6.49 -6.39 -5.77
C PHE A 141 5.65 -7.02 -4.64
N SER A 142 4.44 -6.50 -4.39
CA SER A 142 3.55 -6.95 -3.30
C SER A 142 3.10 -8.39 -3.46
N PHE A 143 2.82 -8.83 -4.69
CA PHE A 143 2.44 -10.21 -4.99
C PHE A 143 3.65 -11.10 -5.29
N GLY A 144 4.68 -10.56 -5.95
CA GLY A 144 5.87 -11.30 -6.36
C GLY A 144 6.76 -11.72 -5.19
N LEU A 145 6.95 -10.85 -4.20
CA LEU A 145 7.84 -11.13 -3.08
C LEU A 145 7.35 -12.32 -2.20
N PRO A 146 6.07 -12.39 -1.78
CA PRO A 146 5.53 -13.58 -1.13
C PRO A 146 5.59 -14.83 -2.03
N PHE A 147 5.32 -14.70 -3.32
CA PHE A 147 5.36 -15.83 -4.25
C PHE A 147 6.77 -16.47 -4.32
N VAL A 148 7.82 -15.65 -4.43
CA VAL A 148 9.20 -16.15 -4.46
C VAL A 148 9.58 -16.85 -3.16
N PHE A 149 9.27 -16.26 -2.00
CA PHE A 149 9.63 -16.86 -0.71
C PHE A 149 8.82 -18.13 -0.39
N PHE A 150 7.50 -18.13 -0.60
CA PHE A 150 6.66 -19.26 -0.19
C PHE A 150 6.54 -20.37 -1.22
N VAL A 151 6.73 -20.08 -2.51
CA VAL A 151 6.61 -21.08 -3.59
C VAL A 151 7.97 -21.51 -4.10
N VAL A 152 8.92 -20.59 -4.29
CA VAL A 152 10.22 -20.93 -4.90
C VAL A 152 11.24 -21.36 -3.86
N GLN A 153 11.33 -20.67 -2.71
CA GLN A 153 12.34 -21.01 -1.70
C GLN A 153 11.94 -22.22 -0.81
N LYS A 154 10.65 -22.49 -0.60
CA LYS A 154 10.19 -23.69 0.14
C LYS A 154 10.24 -25.00 -0.65
N VAL A 155 10.48 -24.95 -1.96
CA VAL A 155 10.59 -26.15 -2.83
C VAL A 155 12.04 -26.64 -2.95
N LYS A 156 12.99 -25.99 -2.25
CA LYS A 156 14.34 -26.50 -1.99
C LYS A 156 14.44 -27.02 -0.56
#